data_AF-W0LEJ2-F1
#
_entry.id   AF-W0LEJ2-F1
#
_cell.length_a   1.000
_cell.length_b   1.000
_cell.length_c   1.000
_cell.angle_alpha   90.00
_cell.angle_beta   90.00
_cell.angle_gamma   90.00
#
_symmetry.space_group_name_H-M   'P 1'
#
loop_
_entity.id
_entity.type
_entity.pdbx_description
1 polymer ?
#
loop_
_entity_poly.entity_id
_entity_poly.type
_entity_poly.pdbx_seq_one_letter_code
_entity_poly.pdbx_strand_id
1 'polypeptide(L)'
;MSQLLTLEEWGTKTYKSKPPSIKTLRRWARNGNIYPAPEKHGREYRVQENAIYIKPKSFQLARDLHKAGAITLPPLIERIIHGEKTNKV
;
A
#
# COMPACT_ATOMS: atom_id res chain seq x y z
N MET A 1 -24.28 4.62 -0.37
CA MET A 1 -23.84 4.38 -1.76
C MET A 1 -22.47 5.00 -1.92
N SER A 2 -21.40 4.20 -1.93
CA SER A 2 -20.05 4.72 -2.19
C SER A 2 -19.94 5.12 -3.65
N GLN A 3 -19.65 6.38 -3.93
CA GLN A 3 -19.44 6.86 -5.30
C GLN A 3 -18.17 6.21 -5.87
N LEU A 4 -18.26 5.68 -7.09
CA LEU A 4 -17.17 5.04 -7.81
C LEU A 4 -16.57 6.03 -8.82
N LEU A 5 -15.33 6.42 -8.59
CA LEU A 5 -14.57 7.34 -9.43
C LEU A 5 -13.63 6.60 -10.37
N THR A 6 -13.28 7.23 -11.48
CA THR A 6 -12.15 6.77 -12.29
C THR A 6 -10.83 7.00 -11.54
N LEU A 7 -9.76 6.30 -11.96
CA LEU A 7 -8.42 6.51 -11.38
C LEU A 7 -7.95 7.97 -11.49
N GLU A 8 -8.22 8.65 -12.61
CA GLU A 8 -7.79 10.04 -12.83
C GLU A 8 -8.52 11.00 -11.89
N GLU A 9 -9.83 10.86 -11.75
CA GLU A 9 -10.63 11.65 -10.81
C GLU A 9 -10.19 11.41 -9.37
N TRP A 10 -10.00 10.14 -8.98
CA TRP A 10 -9.52 9.78 -7.64
C TRP A 10 -8.13 10.37 -7.37
N GLY A 11 -7.20 10.28 -8.32
CA GLY A 11 -5.86 10.84 -8.20
C GLY A 11 -5.87 12.37 -8.06
N THR A 12 -6.71 13.04 -8.85
CA THR A 12 -6.86 14.51 -8.82
C THR A 12 -7.46 14.97 -7.49
N LYS A 13 -8.48 14.27 -7.00
CA LYS A 13 -9.13 14.54 -5.72
C LYS A 13 -8.20 14.33 -4.54
N THR A 14 -7.41 13.25 -4.56
CA THR A 14 -6.50 12.86 -3.47
C THR A 14 -5.28 13.76 -3.40
N TYR A 15 -4.68 14.11 -4.55
CA TYR A 15 -3.37 14.78 -4.61
C TYR A 15 -3.40 16.24 -5.09
N LYS A 16 -4.58 16.81 -5.37
CA LYS A 16 -4.93 18.21 -5.76
C LYS A 16 -3.90 18.99 -6.58
N SER A 17 -2.74 19.28 -6.00
CA SER A 17 -1.63 20.04 -6.59
C SER A 17 -0.77 19.22 -7.57
N LYS A 18 -0.52 17.93 -7.30
CA LYS A 18 0.39 17.11 -8.12
C LYS A 18 -0.09 15.65 -8.24
N PRO A 19 -1.14 15.39 -9.03
CA PRO A 19 -1.62 14.04 -9.23
C PRO A 19 -0.57 13.16 -9.94
N PRO A 20 -0.39 11.90 -9.51
CA PRO A 20 0.40 10.93 -10.26
C PRO A 20 -0.18 10.71 -11.66
N SER A 21 0.68 10.34 -12.61
CA SER A 21 0.22 10.01 -13.96
C SER A 21 -0.69 8.77 -13.97
N ILE A 22 -1.59 8.69 -14.95
CA ILE A 22 -2.51 7.55 -15.10
C ILE A 22 -1.79 6.20 -15.18
N LYS A 23 -0.59 6.15 -15.77
CA LYS A 23 0.23 4.93 -15.83
C LYS A 23 0.63 4.45 -14.41
N THR A 24 1.00 5.39 -13.54
CA THR A 24 1.33 5.12 -12.14
C THR A 24 0.10 4.65 -11.36
N LEU A 25 -1.04 5.33 -11.54
CA LEU A 25 -2.31 4.95 -10.88
C LEU A 25 -2.77 3.54 -11.29
N ARG A 26 -2.69 3.21 -12.58
CA ARG A 26 -2.98 1.84 -13.07
C ARG A 26 -1.99 0.80 -12.54
N ARG A 27 -0.72 1.19 -12.31
CA ARG A 27 0.26 0.31 -11.66
C ARG A 27 -0.11 0.07 -10.20
N TRP A 28 -0.53 1.09 -9.48
CA TRP A 28 -0.99 0.96 -8.09
C TRP A 28 -2.23 0.08 -7.96
N ALA A 29 -3.21 0.23 -8.86
CA ALA A 29 -4.38 -0.64 -8.90
C ALA A 29 -4.00 -2.11 -9.10
N ARG A 30 -3.11 -2.41 -10.08
CA ARG A 30 -2.63 -3.77 -10.34
C ARG A 30 -1.82 -4.37 -9.20
N ASN A 31 -1.04 -3.55 -8.51
CA ASN A 31 -0.13 -3.98 -7.44
C ASN A 31 -0.82 -4.05 -6.06
N GLY A 32 -2.11 -3.76 -5.96
CA GLY A 32 -2.82 -3.74 -4.67
C GLY A 32 -2.41 -2.59 -3.74
N ASN A 33 -1.98 -1.46 -4.30
CA ASN A 33 -1.59 -0.28 -3.51
C ASN A 33 -2.75 0.67 -3.19
N ILE A 34 -3.99 0.29 -3.49
CA ILE A 34 -5.18 1.10 -3.21
C ILE A 34 -6.14 0.24 -2.41
N TYR A 35 -6.66 0.79 -1.31
CA TYR A 35 -7.62 0.13 -0.43
C TYR A 35 -8.83 1.02 -0.14
N PRO A 36 -10.07 0.56 -0.32
CA PRO A 36 -10.46 -0.76 -0.82
C PRO A 36 -9.99 -1.04 -2.25
N ALA A 37 -9.90 -2.32 -2.63
CA ALA A 37 -9.36 -2.73 -3.91
C ALA A 37 -10.18 -2.14 -5.07
N PRO A 38 -9.56 -1.55 -6.11
CA PRO A 38 -10.26 -1.04 -7.27
C PRO A 38 -11.01 -2.14 -8.04
N GLU A 39 -12.22 -1.84 -8.49
CA GLU A 39 -13.00 -2.71 -9.36
C GLU A 39 -12.61 -2.50 -10.83
N LYS A 40 -12.42 -3.59 -11.58
CA LYS A 40 -12.09 -3.51 -13.01
C LYS A 40 -13.36 -3.56 -13.86
N HIS A 41 -13.73 -2.44 -14.46
CA HIS A 41 -14.90 -2.32 -15.34
C HIS A 41 -14.40 -2.19 -16.79
N GLY A 42 -14.33 -3.32 -17.49
CA GLY A 42 -13.83 -3.38 -18.87
C GLY A 42 -12.34 -2.97 -18.98
N ARG A 43 -12.08 -1.85 -19.66
CA ARG A 43 -10.72 -1.30 -19.85
C ARG A 43 -10.26 -0.39 -18.71
N GLU A 44 -11.17 -0.01 -17.82
CA GLU A 44 -10.94 0.98 -16.78
C GLU A 44 -11.03 0.39 -15.37
N TYR A 45 -10.45 1.09 -14.41
CA TYR A 45 -10.62 0.79 -13.00
C TYR A 45 -11.51 1.84 -12.36
N ARG A 46 -12.39 1.38 -11.48
CA ARG A 46 -13.27 2.19 -10.64
C ARG A 46 -12.79 2.07 -9.20
N VAL A 47 -12.62 3.22 -8.55
CA VAL A 47 -12.08 3.35 -7.20
C VAL A 47 -13.13 4.04 -6.35
N GLN A 48 -13.33 3.56 -5.13
CA GLN A 48 -14.20 4.26 -4.19
C GLN A 48 -13.59 5.61 -3.81
N GLU A 49 -14.44 6.64 -3.67
CA GLU A 49 -14.00 7.99 -3.33
C GLU A 49 -13.14 8.06 -2.05
N ASN A 50 -13.45 7.22 -1.06
CA ASN A 50 -12.76 7.13 0.22
C ASN A 50 -11.57 6.16 0.22
N ALA A 51 -11.15 5.65 -0.96
CA ALA A 51 -10.02 4.75 -1.03
C ALA A 51 -8.70 5.49 -0.71
N ILE A 52 -7.80 4.78 -0.04
CA ILE A 52 -6.49 5.26 0.39
C ILE A 52 -5.36 4.55 -0.35
N TYR A 53 -4.26 5.25 -0.55
CA TYR A 53 -3.03 4.66 -1.08
C TYR A 53 -2.22 3.98 0.03
N ILE A 54 -1.85 2.72 -0.17
CA ILE A 54 -1.02 1.92 0.73
C ILE A 54 0.36 1.73 0.11
N LYS A 55 1.40 2.14 0.85
CA LYS A 55 2.80 1.89 0.47
C LYS A 55 3.18 0.44 0.85
N PRO A 56 3.46 -0.45 -0.12
CA PRO A 56 3.62 -1.88 0.13
C PRO A 56 4.91 -2.23 0.89
N LYS A 57 5.93 -1.38 0.81
CA LYS A 57 7.20 -1.52 1.56
C LYS A 57 7.26 -0.55 2.74
N SER A 58 6.16 -0.45 3.49
CA SER A 58 6.16 0.29 4.74
C SER A 58 6.80 -0.56 5.83
N PHE A 59 8.06 -0.26 6.18
CA PHE A 59 8.74 -0.90 7.31
C PHE A 59 7.96 -0.70 8.61
N GLN A 60 7.32 0.46 8.78
CA GLN A 60 6.48 0.76 9.94
C GLN A 60 5.26 -0.16 10.01
N LEU A 61 4.55 -0.38 8.89
CA LEU A 61 3.41 -1.29 8.87
C LEU A 61 3.82 -2.74 9.18
N ALA A 62 4.93 -3.20 8.58
CA ALA A 62 5.47 -4.53 8.88
C ALA A 62 5.85 -4.66 10.37
N ARG A 63 6.43 -3.60 10.96
CA ARG A 63 6.78 -3.53 12.38
C ARG A 63 5.54 -3.54 13.28
N ASP A 64 4.50 -2.78 12.93
CA ASP A 64 3.26 -2.72 13.71
C ASP A 64 2.50 -4.04 13.66
N LEU A 65 2.44 -4.70 12.50
CA LEU A 65 1.83 -6.03 12.34
C LEU A 65 2.59 -7.10 13.12
N HIS A 66 3.93 -7.03 13.16
CA HIS A 66 4.74 -7.88 14.02
C HIS A 66 4.48 -7.61 15.51
N LYS A 67 4.45 -6.34 15.92
CA LYS A 67 4.13 -5.96 17.31
C LYS A 67 2.75 -6.46 17.73
N ALA A 68 1.79 -6.48 16.80
CA ALA A 68 0.45 -7.00 17.00
C ALA A 68 0.35 -8.55 16.93
N GLY A 69 1.45 -9.26 16.63
CA GLY A 69 1.47 -10.72 16.52
C GLY A 69 0.73 -11.30 15.31
N ALA A 70 0.34 -10.45 14.34
CA ALA A 70 -0.44 -10.86 13.18
C ALA A 70 0.41 -11.52 12.07
N ILE A 71 1.73 -11.34 12.10
CA ILE A 71 2.69 -11.85 11.10
C ILE A 71 3.98 -12.28 11.81
N THR A 72 4.47 -13.49 11.53
CA THR A 72 5.82 -13.94 11.86
C THR A 72 6.82 -13.29 10.91
N LEU A 73 7.79 -12.54 11.44
CA LEU A 73 8.78 -11.85 10.62
C LEU A 73 9.76 -12.85 9.98
N PRO A 74 10.34 -12.51 8.81
CA PRO A 74 11.50 -13.22 8.31
C PRO A 74 12.67 -13.11 9.31
N PRO A 75 13.48 -14.16 9.51
CA PRO A 75 14.54 -14.20 10.51
C PRO A 75 15.59 -13.08 10.36
N LEU A 76 15.74 -12.52 9.15
CA LEU A 76 16.58 -11.35 8.90
C LEU A 76 16.08 -10.10 9.63
N ILE A 77 14.77 -9.85 9.65
CA ILE A 77 14.18 -8.66 10.27
C ILE A 77 14.26 -8.77 11.80
N GLU A 78 14.05 -9.97 12.35
CA GLU A 78 14.26 -10.25 13.78
C GLU A 78 15.71 -9.94 14.19
N ARG A 79 16.71 -10.39 13.41
CA ARG A 79 18.12 -10.08 13.65
C ARG A 79 18.42 -8.58 13.63
N ILE A 80 17.79 -7.81 12.74
CA ILE A 80 17.97 -6.35 12.66
C ILE A 80 17.32 -5.65 13.87
N ILE A 81 16.16 -6.12 14.33
CA ILE A 81 15.43 -5.53 15.46
C ILE A 81 16.13 -5.82 16.79
N HIS A 82 16.58 -7.06 16.99
CA HIS A 82 17.15 -7.49 18.26
C HIS A 82 18.67 -7.23 18.33
N GLY A 83 19.34 -7.04 17.19
CA GLY A 83 20.78 -6.93 17.09
C GLY A 83 21.44 -8.25 17.48
N GLU A 84 22.21 -8.86 16.60
CA GLU A 84 23.05 -9.98 17.04
C GLU A 84 24.08 -9.47 18.04
N LYS A 85 23.97 -9.90 19.30
CA LYS A 85 25.15 -10.04 20.17
C LYS A 85 26.01 -11.11 19.51
N THR A 86 26.99 -10.69 18.73
CA THR A 86 28.05 -11.57 18.25
C THR A 86 28.80 -12.10 19.47
N ASN A 87 28.49 -13.34 19.88
CA ASN A 87 29.41 -14.09 20.73
C ASN A 87 30.60 -14.44 19.83
N LYS A 88 31.69 -13.68 19.99
CA LYS A 88 33.00 -14.04 19.45
C LYS A 88 33.35 -15.43 19.99
N VAL A 89 33.53 -16.37 19.06
CA VAL A 89 34.26 -17.64 19.30
C VAL A 89 35.75 -17.32 19.36
#